data_AF-A0A2W6DB08-F1
#
_entry.id   AF-A0A2W6DB08-F1
#
_cell.length_a   1.000
_cell.length_b   1.000
_cell.length_c   1.000
_cell.angle_alpha   90.00
_cell.angle_beta   90.00
_cell.angle_gamma   90.00
#
_symmetry.space_group_name_H-M   'P 1'
#
loop_
_entity.id
_entity.type
_entity.pdbx_description
1 polymer ?
#
loop_
_entity_poly.entity_id
_entity_poly.type
_entity_poly.pdbx_seq_one_letter_code
_entity_poly.pdbx_strand_id
1 'polypeptide(L)'
;MPSSTALRPATRVPDAVCAAAVDIARAAAEQVADGPLGEYVGVEAEGERLVTHHFAAGERGYVGWQWAVTVARPPRAKDVTV
;
A
#
# COMPACT_ATOMS: atom_id res chain seq x y z
N MET A 1 -3.23 -20.41 -14.17
CA MET A 1 -2.65 -19.53 -13.14
C MET A 1 -3.82 -18.84 -12.45
N PRO A 2 -4.08 -19.05 -11.15
CA PRO A 2 -5.22 -18.37 -10.52
C PRO A 2 -4.91 -16.87 -10.47
N SER A 3 -5.59 -16.10 -11.33
CA SER A 3 -5.69 -14.65 -11.19
C SER A 3 -6.32 -14.38 -9.83
N SER A 4 -5.55 -13.83 -8.90
CA SER A 4 -6.07 -13.38 -7.62
C SER A 4 -6.95 -12.15 -7.91
N THR A 5 -8.26 -12.38 -8.00
CA THR A 5 -9.23 -11.30 -7.85
C THR A 5 -9.10 -10.83 -6.41
N ALA A 6 -8.31 -9.79 -6.18
CA ALA A 6 -8.46 -8.99 -4.98
C ALA A 6 -9.92 -8.51 -4.98
N LEU A 7 -10.70 -8.97 -4.00
CA LEU A 7 -12.03 -8.44 -3.74
C LEU A 7 -11.85 -6.94 -3.56
N ARG A 8 -12.30 -6.15 -4.55
CA ARG A 8 -12.27 -4.68 -4.44
C ARG A 8 -13.05 -4.31 -3.18
N PRO A 9 -12.43 -3.77 -2.13
CA PRO A 9 -13.20 -3.21 -1.04
C PRO A 9 -14.07 -2.11 -1.65
N ALA A 10 -15.36 -2.09 -1.30
CA ALA A 10 -16.28 -1.04 -1.73
C ALA A 10 -15.59 0.31 -1.50
N THR A 11 -15.50 1.16 -2.53
CA THR A 11 -14.72 2.41 -2.52
C THR A 11 -15.13 3.28 -1.33
N ARG A 12 -14.47 3.06 -0.20
CA ARG A 12 -14.53 3.93 0.96
C ARG A 12 -13.55 5.05 0.69
N VAL A 13 -13.93 6.25 1.07
CA VAL A 13 -13.01 7.39 1.02
C VAL A 13 -11.83 7.05 1.95
N PRO A 14 -10.59 6.98 1.44
CA PRO A 14 -9.42 6.71 2.28
C PRO A 14 -9.26 7.78 3.35
N ASP A 15 -8.83 7.39 4.56
CA ASP A 15 -8.41 8.36 5.58
C ASP A 15 -7.29 9.23 5.00
N ALA A 16 -7.48 10.55 5.01
CA ALA A 16 -6.57 11.46 4.35
C ALA A 16 -5.15 11.42 4.92
N VAL A 17 -5.01 11.11 6.22
CA VAL A 17 -3.70 11.01 6.87
C VAL A 17 -3.01 9.72 6.44
N CYS A 18 -3.71 8.59 6.45
CA CYS A 18 -3.18 7.34 5.95
C CYS A 18 -2.85 7.43 4.45
N ALA A 19 -3.73 8.00 3.64
CA ALA A 19 -3.52 8.15 2.19
C ALA A 19 -2.35 9.08 1.83
N ALA A 20 -2.01 10.03 2.71
CA ALA A 20 -0.83 10.88 2.54
C ALA A 20 0.47 10.18 2.97
N ALA A 21 0.41 9.05 3.67
CA ALA A 21 1.57 8.33 4.21
C ALA A 21 2.33 7.48 3.16
N VAL A 22 2.38 7.94 1.91
CA VAL A 22 3.02 7.24 0.78
C VAL A 22 4.50 7.02 1.04
N ASP A 23 5.20 8.00 1.60
CA ASP A 23 6.65 7.89 1.86
C ASP A 23 6.96 6.88 2.96
N ILE A 24 6.11 6.80 3.99
CA ILE A 24 6.24 5.80 5.05
C ILE A 24 6.00 4.40 4.46
N ALA A 25 4.97 4.26 3.64
CA ALA A 25 4.66 3.01 2.97
C ALA A 25 5.77 2.58 2.00
N ARG A 26 6.34 3.53 1.24
CA ARG A 26 7.47 3.30 0.34
C ARG A 26 8.70 2.82 1.11
N ALA A 27 9.08 3.53 2.17
CA ALA A 27 10.23 3.15 2.99
C ALA A 27 10.06 1.73 3.56
N ALA A 28 8.87 1.39 4.04
CA ALA A 28 8.57 0.05 4.54
C ALA A 28 8.71 -1.03 3.44
N ALA A 29 8.19 -0.76 2.24
CA ALA A 29 8.33 -1.67 1.11
C ALA A 29 9.80 -1.85 0.71
N GLU A 30 10.58 -0.77 0.68
CA GLU A 30 12.02 -0.81 0.36
C GLU A 30 12.84 -1.59 1.38
N GLN A 31 12.41 -1.67 2.65
CA GLN A 31 13.09 -2.51 3.66
C GLN A 31 12.92 -4.02 3.41
N VAL A 32 11.83 -4.42 2.76
CA VAL A 32 11.45 -5.83 2.58
C VAL A 32 11.69 -6.31 1.15
N ALA A 33 11.70 -5.39 0.18
CA ALA A 33 11.93 -5.73 -1.21
C ALA A 33 13.37 -6.18 -1.45
N ASP A 34 13.53 -7.37 -2.03
CA ASP A 34 14.84 -7.91 -2.45
C ASP A 34 15.39 -7.20 -3.72
N GLY A 35 14.67 -6.21 -4.25
CA GLY A 35 14.99 -5.50 -5.49
C GLY A 35 14.34 -4.11 -5.57
N PRO A 36 14.55 -3.38 -6.68
CA PRO A 36 14.02 -2.03 -6.83
C PRO A 36 12.50 -1.96 -6.68
N LEU A 37 12.05 -1.05 -5.82
CA LEU A 37 10.65 -0.67 -5.75
C LEU A 37 10.29 0.22 -6.95
N GLY A 38 9.17 -0.08 -7.60
CA GLY A 38 8.70 0.64 -8.77
C GLY A 38 7.86 1.87 -8.46
N GLU A 39 7.09 2.28 -9.45
CA GLU A 39 6.18 3.41 -9.36
C GLU A 39 5.05 3.17 -8.36
N TYR A 40 4.55 4.26 -7.78
CA TYR A 40 3.37 4.20 -6.94
C TYR A 40 2.12 4.02 -7.80
N VAL A 41 1.36 2.96 -7.53
CA VAL A 41 0.20 2.55 -8.34
C VAL A 41 -1.08 3.18 -7.80
N GLY A 42 -1.21 3.27 -6.48
CA GLY A 42 -2.39 3.87 -5.87
C GLY A 42 -2.60 3.46 -4.42
N VAL A 43 -3.79 3.79 -3.94
CA VAL A 43 -4.21 3.58 -2.55
C VAL A 43 -5.64 3.08 -2.49
N GLU A 44 -5.89 2.13 -1.60
CA GLU A 44 -7.21 1.55 -1.36
C GLU A 44 -7.56 1.64 0.13
N ALA A 45 -8.81 1.98 0.43
CA ALA A 45 -9.30 2.02 1.81
C ALA A 45 -9.83 0.65 2.22
N GLU A 46 -9.21 0.05 3.23
CA GLU A 46 -9.64 -1.22 3.83
C GLU A 46 -10.61 -0.99 5.00
N GLY A 47 -10.46 0.15 5.70
CA GLY A 47 -11.27 0.51 6.88
C GLY A 47 -11.21 2.01 7.19
N GLU A 48 -11.84 2.42 8.29
CA GLU A 48 -11.97 3.85 8.67
C GLU A 48 -10.60 4.55 8.80
N ARG A 49 -9.58 3.84 9.25
CA ARG A 49 -8.20 4.32 9.42
C ARG A 49 -7.18 3.26 9.00
N LEU A 50 -7.53 2.50 7.97
CA LEU A 50 -6.76 1.39 7.45
C LEU A 50 -6.75 1.48 5.94
N VAL A 51 -5.57 1.60 5.36
CA VAL A 51 -5.37 1.94 3.97
C VAL A 51 -4.21 1.13 3.41
N THR A 52 -4.34 0.60 2.20
CA THR A 52 -3.29 -0.17 1.53
C THR A 52 -2.70 0.66 0.39
N HIS A 53 -1.39 0.89 0.43
CA HIS A 53 -0.62 1.52 -0.63
C HIS A 53 -0.02 0.44 -1.54
N HIS A 54 -0.16 0.64 -2.85
CA HIS A 54 0.35 -0.28 -3.86
C HIS A 54 1.52 0.35 -4.63
N PHE A 55 2.60 -0.41 -4.78
CA PHE A 55 3.78 -0.03 -5.56
C PHE A 55 4.10 -1.13 -6.58
N ALA A 56 4.47 -0.77 -7.79
CA ALA A 56 4.90 -1.76 -8.78
C ALA A 56 6.20 -2.44 -8.33
N ALA A 57 6.42 -3.70 -8.72
CA ALA A 57 7.75 -4.29 -8.65
C ALA A 57 8.62 -3.72 -9.77
N GLY A 58 9.81 -3.20 -9.43
CA GLY A 58 10.75 -2.63 -10.40
C GLY A 58 11.63 -3.67 -11.09
N GLU A 59 11.64 -4.91 -10.60
CA GLU A 59 12.42 -5.98 -11.18
C GLU A 59 11.78 -6.58 -12.45
N ARG A 60 12.61 -6.75 -13.50
CA ARG A 60 12.18 -7.32 -14.78
C ARG A 60 11.64 -8.75 -14.66
N GLY A 61 12.03 -9.49 -13.61
CA GLY A 61 11.51 -10.83 -13.32
C GLY A 61 10.12 -10.84 -12.69
N TYR A 62 9.69 -9.73 -12.10
CA TYR A 62 8.44 -9.58 -11.35
C TYR A 62 7.47 -8.61 -12.04
N VAL A 63 7.56 -8.48 -13.36
CA VAL A 63 6.66 -7.62 -14.15
C VAL A 63 5.20 -8.02 -13.91
N GLY A 64 4.39 -7.04 -13.52
CA GLY A 64 2.98 -7.23 -13.17
C GLY A 64 2.71 -7.56 -11.70
N TRP A 65 3.76 -7.74 -10.88
CA TRP A 65 3.63 -7.84 -9.44
C TRP A 65 3.60 -6.46 -8.79
N GLN A 66 2.97 -6.40 -7.63
CA GLN A 66 2.88 -5.20 -6.82
C GLN A 66 3.19 -5.52 -5.36
N TRP A 67 3.81 -4.56 -4.70
CA TRP A 67 3.98 -4.52 -3.25
C TRP A 67 2.77 -3.82 -2.65
N ALA A 68 2.10 -4.50 -1.72
CA ALA A 68 1.00 -3.94 -0.95
C ALA A 68 1.49 -3.65 0.47
N VAL A 69 1.44 -2.39 0.88
CA VAL A 69 1.80 -1.96 2.23
C VAL A 69 0.56 -1.42 2.91
N THR A 70 0.17 -2.09 3.99
CA THR A 70 -1.00 -1.71 4.77
C THR A 70 -0.59 -0.75 5.86
N VAL A 71 -1.33 0.34 5.96
CA VAL A 71 -1.02 1.47 6.80
C VAL A 71 -2.23 1.76 7.68
N ALA A 72 -2.01 1.78 9.00
CA ALA A 72 -3.05 1.97 10.00
C ALA A 72 -2.77 3.18 10.87
N ARG A 73 -3.82 3.92 11.24
CA ARG A 73 -3.73 5.01 12.22
C ARG A 73 -4.52 4.67 13.48
N PRO A 74 -3.84 4.44 14.63
CA PRO A 74 -4.52 4.21 15.89
C PRO A 74 -5.44 5.39 16.28
N PRO A 75 -6.50 5.15 17.07
CA PRO A 75 -7.36 6.22 17.55
C PRO A 75 -6.58 7.29 18.31
N ARG A 76 -6.82 8.56 17.96
CA ARG A 76 -6.17 9.77 18.53
C ARG A 76 -4.67 9.92 18.21
N ALA A 77 -4.07 9.00 17.46
CA ALA A 77 -2.72 9.16 16.96
C ALA A 77 -2.67 10.21 15.85
N LYS A 78 -1.59 11.01 15.87
CA LYS A 78 -1.23 11.93 14.78
C LYS A 78 -0.42 11.19 13.71
N ASP A 79 0.40 10.25 14.15
CA ASP A 79 1.28 9.44 13.31
C ASP A 79 0.61 8.14 12.87
N VAL A 80 1.13 7.60 11.77
CA VAL A 80 0.60 6.42 11.09
C VAL A 80 1.64 5.28 11.17
N THR A 81 1.17 4.04 11.26
CA THR A 81 1.99 2.84 11.39
C THR A 81 1.82 1.91 10.19
N VAL A 82 2.83 1.10 9.90
CA VAL A 82 2.94 0.17 8.75
C VAL A 82 3.17 -1.26 9.20
#